data_AF-A0A7W4Z288-F1
#
_entry.id   AF-A0A7W4Z288-F1
#
_cell.length_a   1.000
_cell.length_b   1.000
_cell.length_c   1.000
_cell.angle_alpha   90.00
_cell.angle_beta   90.00
_cell.angle_gamma   90.00
#
_symmetry.space_group_name_H-M   'P 1'
#
loop_
_entity.id
_entity.type
_entity.pdbx_description
1 polymer ?
#
loop_
_entity_poly.entity_id
_entity_poly.type
_entity_poly.pdbx_seq_one_letter_code
_entity_poly.pdbx_strand_id
1 'polypeptide(L)'
;MEDRQRREADLVLRVHDALLPKGIPVVPGVEVSARYLLAETHVGGDWFDVIPLEDGRLVVCVGDVVGAGVEASAATGGLRTVFDDRVRDEGDLAAALRALDRRARRAPETRATTICAAAVDPASGDLCYCTAGHPPPIVVDPFGRASYLPTSGAVPLGSGDGTFPTLTHHLRRGELVLLYSDGLVKRPGRTPAEGAAELLEAVSGSVVGRLDGTDGTDDQLADRVSRGILELVTSATGYDDDITLVALRRVEPIAPLLLELPAIPDAARAARADLGAWMAPLHVSVLDDLAVRHAVGELVANAAEHAYEQPGVQDQVRLTAVLEPTGVLAVQVVDDGRWRDRPDIPGNRGRGLALVRGFMDDLTLERGEFGTRATIRHLLTRPAVILRGVPSGRLGPVVARGFRLEVDGHRLAVVGDLDQEGADELRRALILSSRGGTRALEVDLSGVRVLTSAGVQVLLDARAEGEVRLLAPAGSPAQHVLELVQVPYEA
;
A
#
# COMPACT_ATOMS: atom_id res chain seq x y z
N MET A 1 -37.80 12.97 -4.59
CA MET A 1 -37.21 12.58 -3.29
C MET A 1 -36.05 11.62 -3.50
N GLU A 2 -36.22 10.57 -4.30
CA GLU A 2 -35.17 9.59 -4.60
C GLU A 2 -33.87 10.21 -5.16
N ASP A 3 -33.94 11.18 -6.07
CA ASP A 3 -32.75 11.88 -6.59
C ASP A 3 -32.00 12.71 -5.54
N ARG A 4 -32.71 13.26 -4.54
CA ARG A 4 -32.09 14.00 -3.44
C ARG A 4 -31.37 13.04 -2.50
N GLN A 5 -32.03 11.93 -2.15
CA GLN A 5 -31.49 10.91 -1.27
C GLN A 5 -30.27 10.20 -1.88
N ARG A 6 -30.27 9.95 -3.19
CA ARG A 6 -29.10 9.43 -3.93
C ARG A 6 -27.93 10.41 -3.95
N ARG A 7 -28.17 11.70 -4.17
CA ARG A 7 -27.12 12.74 -4.14
C ARG A 7 -26.53 12.92 -2.75
N GLU A 8 -27.35 12.83 -1.73
CA GLU A 8 -26.93 12.92 -0.33
C GLU A 8 -26.09 11.71 0.06
N ALA A 9 -26.52 10.49 -0.28
CA ALA A 9 -25.71 9.28 -0.10
C ALA A 9 -24.37 9.33 -0.84
N ASP A 10 -24.36 9.77 -2.10
CA ASP A 10 -23.13 9.93 -2.90
C ASP A 10 -22.15 10.98 -2.30
N LEU A 11 -22.67 12.05 -1.70
CA LEU A 11 -21.83 13.03 -1.01
C LEU A 11 -21.21 12.45 0.26
N VAL A 12 -21.99 11.75 1.08
CA VAL A 12 -21.48 11.15 2.32
C VAL A 12 -20.40 10.10 1.99
N LEU A 13 -20.62 9.26 0.98
CA LEU A 13 -19.63 8.29 0.53
C LEU A 13 -18.31 8.95 0.09
N ARG A 14 -18.36 10.05 -0.66
CA ARG A 14 -17.15 10.78 -1.08
C ARG A 14 -16.41 11.42 0.10
N VAL A 15 -17.14 11.95 1.07
CA VAL A 15 -16.55 12.47 2.31
C VAL A 15 -15.89 11.34 3.09
N HIS A 16 -16.58 10.21 3.24
CA HIS A 16 -16.08 9.05 3.97
C HIS A 16 -14.84 8.43 3.29
N ASP A 17 -14.84 8.25 1.97
CA ASP A 17 -13.67 7.78 1.20
C ASP A 17 -12.46 8.73 1.37
N ALA A 18 -12.70 10.04 1.48
CA ALA A 18 -11.65 11.02 1.73
C ALA A 18 -11.11 11.00 3.18
N LEU A 19 -11.89 10.45 4.11
CA LEU A 19 -11.59 10.38 5.54
C LEU A 19 -10.99 9.05 5.98
N LEU A 20 -10.95 8.02 5.14
CA LEU A 20 -10.25 6.77 5.43
C LEU A 20 -8.77 6.84 5.00
N PRO A 21 -7.86 6.05 5.62
CA PRO A 21 -6.50 5.91 5.11
C PRO A 21 -6.53 5.44 3.65
N LYS A 22 -5.87 6.17 2.74
CA LYS A 22 -5.76 5.80 1.32
C LYS A 22 -4.91 4.55 1.08
N GLY A 23 -4.10 4.20 2.07
CA GLY A 23 -3.29 2.99 2.11
C GLY A 23 -2.86 2.69 3.53
N ILE A 24 -2.50 1.44 3.77
CA ILE A 24 -1.98 0.94 5.05
C ILE A 24 -0.44 0.94 4.91
N PRO A 25 0.31 1.59 5.82
CA PRO A 25 1.77 1.56 5.74
C PRO A 25 2.31 0.14 5.92
N VAL A 26 3.30 -0.21 5.11
CA VAL A 26 4.07 -1.46 5.25
C VAL A 26 5.21 -1.19 6.22
N VAL A 27 5.26 -1.92 7.33
CA VAL A 27 6.26 -1.70 8.39
C VAL A 27 7.07 -2.97 8.66
N PRO A 28 8.32 -2.85 9.15
CA PRO A 28 9.11 -4.03 9.49
C PRO A 28 8.54 -4.74 10.72
N GLY A 29 8.47 -6.08 10.67
CA GLY A 29 8.14 -6.92 11.83
C GLY A 29 6.64 -7.04 12.16
N VAL A 30 5.74 -6.42 11.37
CA VAL A 30 4.29 -6.57 11.51
C VAL A 30 3.62 -6.68 10.14
N GLU A 31 2.84 -7.74 9.91
CA GLU A 31 1.88 -7.80 8.81
C GLU A 31 0.59 -7.08 9.24
N VAL A 32 0.10 -6.15 8.42
CA VAL A 32 -1.12 -5.39 8.69
C VAL A 32 -2.14 -5.65 7.59
N SER A 33 -3.37 -5.97 7.97
CA SER A 33 -4.52 -5.98 7.07
C SER A 33 -5.64 -5.14 7.67
N ALA A 34 -6.28 -4.32 6.85
CA ALA A 34 -7.48 -3.59 7.23
C ALA A 34 -8.58 -3.79 6.19
N ARG A 35 -9.80 -3.93 6.68
CA ARG A 35 -11.00 -4.12 5.89
C ARG A 35 -12.10 -3.23 6.43
N TYR A 36 -12.84 -2.61 5.53
CA TYR A 36 -13.97 -1.76 5.84
C TYR A 36 -15.16 -2.18 4.98
N LEU A 37 -16.30 -2.51 5.57
CA LEU A 37 -17.57 -2.74 4.88
C LEU A 37 -18.56 -1.65 5.28
N LEU A 38 -19.07 -0.94 4.27
CA LEU A 38 -20.09 0.09 4.44
C LEU A 38 -21.49 -0.51 4.35
N ALA A 39 -22.36 -0.22 5.32
CA ALA A 39 -23.77 -0.58 5.27
C ALA A 39 -24.53 0.25 4.21
N GLU A 40 -25.45 -0.41 3.47
CA GLU A 40 -26.19 0.25 2.37
C GLU A 40 -27.15 1.35 2.86
N THR A 41 -27.59 1.27 4.11
CA THR A 41 -28.60 2.14 4.73
C THR A 41 -28.02 3.15 5.72
N HIS A 42 -26.74 3.03 6.04
CA HIS A 42 -25.99 3.85 6.99
C HIS A 42 -24.56 4.01 6.50
N VAL A 43 -24.17 5.19 6.04
CA VAL A 43 -22.74 5.50 5.88
C VAL A 43 -22.26 6.00 7.23
N GLY A 44 -21.52 5.14 7.94
CA GLY A 44 -21.34 5.21 9.38
C GLY A 44 -20.19 6.08 9.87
N GLY A 45 -20.05 6.06 11.19
CA GLY A 45 -19.05 6.80 11.98
C GLY A 45 -17.79 5.98 12.29
N ASP A 46 -17.69 4.77 11.75
CA ASP A 46 -16.58 3.85 11.92
C ASP A 46 -15.29 4.41 11.26
N TRP A 47 -14.14 4.20 11.91
CA TRP A 47 -12.84 4.46 11.30
C TRP A 47 -11.75 3.59 11.89
N PHE A 48 -10.63 3.53 11.17
CA PHE A 48 -9.39 2.99 11.69
C PHE A 48 -8.19 3.85 11.31
N ASP A 49 -7.10 3.67 12.05
CA ASP A 49 -5.79 4.20 11.70
C ASP A 49 -4.69 3.19 11.97
N VAL A 50 -3.61 3.33 11.21
CA VAL A 50 -2.37 2.56 11.33
C VAL A 50 -1.20 3.55 11.23
N ILE A 51 -0.56 3.81 12.36
CA ILE A 51 0.34 4.94 12.58
C ILE A 51 1.70 4.40 13.05
N PRO A 52 2.67 4.28 12.14
CA PRO A 52 4.03 3.94 12.53
C PRO A 52 4.72 5.15 13.18
N LEU A 53 5.43 4.90 14.28
CA LEU A 53 6.16 5.90 15.05
C LEU A 53 7.66 5.82 14.76
N GLU A 54 8.36 6.92 15.00
CA GLU A 54 9.81 7.03 14.77
C GLU A 54 10.64 6.07 15.66
N ASP A 55 10.10 5.71 16.84
CA ASP A 55 10.71 4.74 17.75
C ASP A 55 10.49 3.28 17.33
N GLY A 56 9.80 3.05 16.22
CA GLY A 56 9.50 1.74 15.65
C GLY A 56 8.30 1.02 16.24
N ARG A 57 7.57 1.64 17.19
CA ARG A 57 6.24 1.16 17.57
C ARG A 57 5.23 1.44 16.47
N LEU A 58 4.21 0.59 16.41
CA LEU A 58 3.04 0.78 15.54
C LEU A 58 1.80 1.01 16.42
N VAL A 59 1.12 2.13 16.20
CA VAL A 59 -0.16 2.42 16.85
C VAL A 59 -1.29 2.15 15.88
N VAL A 60 -2.32 1.47 16.36
CA VAL A 60 -3.56 1.23 15.61
C VAL A 60 -4.77 1.62 16.43
N CYS A 61 -5.84 2.01 15.78
CA CYS A 61 -7.15 2.11 16.42
C CYS A 61 -8.26 1.67 15.50
N VAL A 62 -9.36 1.23 16.12
CA VAL A 62 -10.69 1.15 15.51
C VAL A 62 -11.62 1.95 16.42
N GLY A 63 -12.37 2.87 15.84
CA GLY A 63 -13.33 3.68 16.57
C GLY A 63 -14.64 3.79 15.83
N ASP A 64 -15.68 4.11 16.60
CA ASP A 64 -17.07 4.18 16.13
C ASP A 64 -17.75 5.41 16.73
N VAL A 65 -18.09 6.36 15.86
CA VAL A 65 -18.84 7.57 16.21
C VAL A 65 -20.34 7.29 16.12
N VAL A 66 -21.06 7.65 17.19
CA VAL A 66 -22.52 7.51 17.25
C VAL A 66 -23.20 8.33 16.15
N GLY A 67 -24.05 7.65 15.38
CA GLY A 67 -24.86 8.26 14.32
C GLY A 67 -24.33 7.92 12.93
N ALA A 68 -24.90 8.56 11.92
CA ALA A 68 -24.52 8.35 10.52
C ALA A 68 -24.68 9.63 9.72
N GLY A 69 -24.16 9.61 8.48
CA GLY A 69 -24.25 10.75 7.58
C GLY A 69 -23.10 11.75 7.74
N VAL A 70 -23.31 12.96 7.20
CA VAL A 70 -22.26 13.98 7.07
C VAL A 70 -21.73 14.42 8.44
N GLU A 71 -22.60 14.58 9.43
CA GLU A 71 -22.22 15.01 10.78
C GLU A 71 -21.32 13.98 11.49
N ALA A 72 -21.69 12.69 11.41
CA ALA A 72 -20.87 11.60 11.94
C ALA A 72 -19.52 11.52 11.23
N SER A 73 -19.50 11.64 9.89
CA SER A 73 -18.26 11.67 9.11
C SER A 73 -17.35 12.84 9.50
N ALA A 74 -17.91 14.05 9.68
CA ALA A 74 -17.14 15.21 10.11
C ALA A 74 -16.55 15.03 11.52
N ALA A 75 -17.33 14.44 12.43
CA ALA A 75 -16.91 14.07 13.78
C ALA A 75 -15.74 13.07 13.75
N THR A 76 -15.85 12.02 12.94
CA THR A 76 -14.80 11.02 12.70
C THR A 76 -13.52 11.69 12.21
N GLY A 77 -13.57 12.54 11.18
CA GLY A 77 -12.38 13.24 10.67
C GLY A 77 -11.71 14.13 11.72
N GLY A 78 -12.50 14.82 12.54
CA GLY A 78 -12.01 15.63 13.63
C GLY A 78 -11.31 14.83 14.73
N LEU A 79 -11.87 13.69 15.14
CA LEU A 79 -11.25 12.80 16.13
C LEU A 79 -10.00 12.13 15.57
N ARG A 80 -10.07 11.63 14.33
CA ARG A 80 -8.96 11.01 13.61
C ARG A 80 -7.72 11.91 13.57
N THR A 81 -7.92 13.17 13.17
CA THR A 81 -6.84 14.18 13.10
C THR A 81 -6.20 14.42 14.47
N VAL A 82 -7.01 14.52 15.52
CA VAL A 82 -6.50 14.71 16.90
C VAL A 82 -5.76 13.46 17.36
N PHE A 83 -6.23 12.26 17.02
CA PHE A 83 -5.57 11.03 17.42
C PHE A 83 -4.18 10.90 16.77
N ASP A 84 -4.07 11.08 15.45
CA ASP A 84 -2.79 11.01 14.73
C ASP A 84 -1.78 12.03 15.27
N ASP A 85 -2.19 13.30 15.42
CA ASP A 85 -1.35 14.37 16.00
C ASP A 85 -0.80 13.99 17.37
N ARG A 86 -1.66 13.54 18.28
CA ARG A 86 -1.27 13.24 19.67
C ARG A 86 -0.41 12.01 19.80
N VAL A 87 -0.70 10.98 19.00
CA VAL A 87 0.08 9.75 19.00
C VAL A 87 1.49 10.00 18.48
N ARG A 88 1.66 10.84 17.45
CA ARG A 88 2.97 11.20 16.90
C ARG A 88 3.78 12.11 17.83
N ASP A 89 3.12 13.04 18.52
CA ASP A 89 3.78 14.00 19.43
C ASP A 89 4.23 13.33 20.74
N GLU A 90 3.34 12.57 21.39
CA GLU A 90 3.55 12.09 22.76
C GLU A 90 3.95 10.60 22.82
N GLY A 91 3.60 9.79 21.82
CA GLY A 91 3.83 8.34 21.81
C GLY A 91 3.12 7.57 22.94
N ASP A 92 2.29 8.24 23.75
CA ASP A 92 1.52 7.70 24.87
C ASP A 92 0.04 7.57 24.49
N LEU A 93 -0.42 6.32 24.41
CA LEU A 93 -1.79 5.96 24.07
C LEU A 93 -2.82 6.57 25.04
N ALA A 94 -2.53 6.59 26.34
CA ALA A 94 -3.47 7.12 27.33
C ALA A 94 -3.60 8.64 27.21
N ALA A 95 -2.50 9.33 26.89
CA ALA A 95 -2.51 10.78 26.71
C ALA A 95 -3.25 11.19 25.44
N ALA A 96 -3.07 10.46 24.33
CA ALA A 96 -3.85 10.62 23.11
C ALA A 96 -5.36 10.43 23.35
N LEU A 97 -5.75 9.39 24.08
CA LEU A 97 -7.16 9.15 24.42
C LEU A 97 -7.75 10.25 25.32
N ARG A 98 -6.99 10.78 26.29
CA ARG A 98 -7.42 11.95 27.07
C ARG A 98 -7.62 13.19 26.21
N ALA A 99 -6.81 13.37 25.16
CA ALA A 99 -6.99 14.47 24.22
C ALA A 99 -8.27 14.31 23.39
N LEU A 100 -8.54 13.10 22.91
CA LEU A 100 -9.82 12.77 22.26
C LEU A 100 -11.01 13.00 23.19
N ASP A 101 -10.92 12.60 24.45
CA ASP A 101 -12.00 12.83 25.44
C ASP A 101 -12.29 14.33 25.65
N ARG A 102 -11.23 15.16 25.74
CA ARG A 102 -11.39 16.62 25.84
C ARG A 102 -12.05 17.19 24.59
N ARG A 103 -11.73 16.68 23.40
CA ARG A 103 -12.38 17.07 22.14
C ARG A 103 -13.86 16.64 22.15
N ALA A 104 -14.14 15.41 22.58
CA ALA A 104 -15.48 14.83 22.66
C ALA A 104 -16.42 15.60 23.59
N ARG A 105 -15.92 16.08 24.74
CA ARG A 105 -16.72 16.89 25.68
C ARG A 105 -17.13 18.25 25.12
N ARG A 106 -16.41 18.78 24.13
CA ARG A 106 -16.66 20.10 23.53
C ARG A 106 -17.52 20.03 22.26
N ALA A 107 -17.77 18.84 21.75
CA ALA A 107 -18.48 18.59 20.50
C ALA A 107 -19.52 17.49 20.71
N PRO A 108 -20.81 17.86 20.89
CA PRO A 108 -21.88 16.91 21.15
C PRO A 108 -21.94 15.73 20.18
N GLU A 109 -21.60 15.95 18.91
CA GLU A 109 -21.56 14.97 17.82
C GLU A 109 -20.48 13.89 17.97
N THR A 110 -19.46 14.14 18.81
CA THR A 110 -18.37 13.19 19.10
C THR A 110 -18.53 12.53 20.48
N ARG A 111 -19.63 12.78 21.17
CA ARG A 111 -19.88 12.22 22.49
C ARG A 111 -20.33 10.76 22.37
N ALA A 112 -19.92 9.94 23.33
CA ALA A 112 -20.19 8.51 23.38
C ALA A 112 -19.55 7.70 22.23
N THR A 113 -18.63 8.30 21.47
CA THR A 113 -17.75 7.58 20.55
C THR A 113 -16.97 6.50 21.30
N THR A 114 -16.97 5.29 20.75
CA THR A 114 -16.16 4.19 21.28
C THR A 114 -14.85 4.09 20.51
N ILE A 115 -13.78 3.66 21.18
CA ILE A 115 -12.49 3.44 20.52
C ILE A 115 -11.70 2.32 21.20
N CYS A 116 -11.21 1.37 20.41
CA CYS A 116 -10.14 0.49 20.82
C CYS A 116 -8.86 0.96 20.15
N ALA A 117 -7.84 1.25 20.96
CA ALA A 117 -6.54 1.68 20.47
C ALA A 117 -5.46 0.79 21.07
N ALA A 118 -4.41 0.50 20.28
CA ALA A 118 -3.31 -0.35 20.69
C ALA A 118 -1.98 0.15 20.12
N ALA A 119 -0.91 0.04 20.90
CA ALA A 119 0.46 0.30 20.50
C ALA A 119 1.25 -1.01 20.62
N VAL A 120 1.85 -1.47 19.52
CA VAL A 120 2.71 -2.66 19.50
C VAL A 120 4.15 -2.24 19.26
N ASP A 121 5.08 -2.75 20.07
CA ASP A 121 6.50 -2.76 19.78
C ASP A 121 6.84 -4.09 19.06
N PRO A 122 7.17 -4.09 17.76
CA PRO A 122 7.49 -5.31 17.02
C PRO A 122 8.75 -6.02 17.55
N ALA A 123 9.70 -5.27 18.11
CA ALA A 123 10.97 -5.79 18.59
C ALA A 123 10.79 -6.63 19.85
N SER A 124 10.15 -6.07 20.88
CA SER A 124 9.84 -6.80 22.12
C SER A 124 8.65 -7.74 21.98
N GLY A 125 7.61 -7.33 21.24
CA GLY A 125 6.29 -7.95 21.22
C GLY A 125 5.33 -7.34 22.24
N ASP A 126 5.71 -6.27 22.93
CA ASP A 126 4.85 -5.64 23.92
C ASP A 126 3.69 -4.90 23.23
N LEU A 127 2.48 -5.31 23.58
CA LEU A 127 1.22 -4.73 23.11
C LEU A 127 0.56 -4.00 24.29
N CYS A 128 0.45 -2.68 24.21
CA CYS A 128 -0.28 -1.84 25.15
C CYS A 128 -1.60 -1.41 24.51
N TYR A 129 -2.74 -1.56 25.18
CA TYR A 129 -4.04 -1.26 24.58
C TYR A 129 -5.06 -0.69 25.57
N CYS A 130 -6.06 0.01 25.05
CA CYS A 130 -7.20 0.54 25.80
C CYS A 130 -8.48 0.35 24.98
N THR A 131 -9.57 -0.04 25.67
CA THR A 131 -10.90 -0.31 25.11
C THR A 131 -11.90 0.68 25.68
N ALA A 132 -11.93 1.91 25.17
CA ALA A 132 -12.83 2.96 25.64
C ALA A 132 -14.26 2.72 25.14
N GLY A 133 -15.03 1.95 25.91
CA GLY A 133 -16.39 1.53 25.56
C GLY A 133 -16.49 0.61 24.33
N HIS A 134 -15.36 0.20 23.76
CA HIS A 134 -15.28 -0.57 22.53
C HIS A 134 -15.13 -2.08 22.82
N PRO A 135 -15.55 -2.97 21.90
CA PRO A 135 -15.32 -4.41 22.04
C PRO A 135 -13.84 -4.77 22.29
N PRO A 136 -13.56 -5.83 23.08
CA PRO A 136 -12.20 -6.25 23.36
C PRO A 136 -11.51 -6.85 22.13
N PRO A 137 -10.20 -6.61 21.92
CA PRO A 137 -9.45 -7.27 20.86
C PRO A 137 -9.44 -8.79 21.00
N ILE A 138 -9.29 -9.50 19.89
CA ILE A 138 -9.06 -10.95 19.87
C ILE A 138 -7.57 -11.20 19.60
N VAL A 139 -6.96 -12.10 20.35
CA VAL A 139 -5.64 -12.66 20.01
C VAL A 139 -5.80 -14.10 19.56
N VAL A 140 -5.09 -14.48 18.51
CA VAL A 140 -5.06 -15.84 17.98
C VAL A 140 -3.62 -16.28 17.71
N ASP A 141 -3.31 -17.50 18.15
CA ASP A 141 -2.00 -18.11 17.91
C ASP A 141 -1.92 -18.82 16.54
N PRO A 142 -0.72 -19.19 16.06
CA PRO A 142 -0.55 -19.91 14.80
C PRO A 142 -1.25 -21.29 14.69
N PHE A 143 -1.79 -21.80 15.80
CA PHE A 143 -2.53 -23.06 15.91
C PHE A 143 -4.05 -22.84 15.96
N GLY A 144 -4.50 -21.58 15.83
CA GLY A 144 -5.91 -21.21 15.81
C GLY A 144 -6.55 -21.13 17.20
N ARG A 145 -5.76 -21.08 18.29
CA ARG A 145 -6.32 -20.81 19.61
C ARG A 145 -6.61 -19.32 19.73
N ALA A 146 -7.88 -18.96 19.57
CA ALA A 146 -8.34 -17.57 19.71
C ALA A 146 -8.91 -17.31 21.11
N SER A 147 -8.72 -16.11 21.63
CA SER A 147 -9.36 -15.62 22.85
C SER A 147 -9.52 -14.10 22.85
N TYR A 148 -10.56 -13.60 23.51
CA TYR A 148 -10.70 -12.18 23.79
C TYR A 148 -9.69 -11.72 24.84
N LEU A 149 -9.07 -10.57 24.60
CA LEU A 149 -8.33 -9.86 25.64
C LEU A 149 -9.30 -9.24 26.66
N PRO A 150 -8.86 -8.99 27.91
CA PRO A 150 -9.66 -8.26 28.89
C PRO A 150 -9.97 -6.84 28.42
N THR A 151 -11.16 -6.32 28.74
CA THR A 151 -11.45 -4.90 28.56
C THR A 151 -10.71 -4.07 29.61
N SER A 152 -10.24 -2.89 29.22
CA SER A 152 -9.55 -1.94 30.10
C SER A 152 -10.43 -1.32 31.20
N GLY A 153 -11.77 -1.42 31.05
CA GLY A 153 -12.73 -0.74 31.91
C GLY A 153 -12.95 0.74 31.58
N ALA A 154 -12.26 1.29 30.57
CA ALA A 154 -12.53 2.64 30.07
C ALA A 154 -13.93 2.74 29.46
N VAL A 155 -14.58 3.88 29.65
CA VAL A 155 -15.92 4.18 29.09
C VAL A 155 -15.80 4.99 27.79
N PRO A 156 -16.87 5.11 26.98
CA PRO A 156 -16.84 5.91 25.76
C PRO A 156 -16.41 7.36 25.98
N LEU A 157 -15.85 7.98 24.93
CA LEU A 157 -15.36 9.35 24.95
C LEU A 157 -16.46 10.33 25.39
N GLY A 158 -16.10 11.31 26.22
CA GLY A 158 -17.00 12.33 26.74
C GLY A 158 -18.05 11.82 27.74
N SER A 159 -17.96 10.57 28.20
CA SER A 159 -18.93 9.95 29.10
C SER A 159 -18.40 9.68 30.52
N GLY A 160 -17.09 9.58 30.69
CA GLY A 160 -16.45 9.23 31.97
C GLY A 160 -15.89 10.40 32.76
N ASP A 161 -14.95 10.08 33.64
CA ASP A 161 -14.14 11.01 34.45
C ASP A 161 -12.84 11.47 33.76
N GLY A 162 -12.58 10.99 32.54
CA GLY A 162 -11.38 11.28 31.76
C GLY A 162 -10.23 10.30 32.00
N THR A 163 -10.49 9.17 32.66
CA THR A 163 -9.53 8.08 32.82
C THR A 163 -9.58 7.09 31.65
N PHE A 164 -8.40 6.70 31.17
CA PHE A 164 -8.23 5.70 30.10
C PHE A 164 -7.13 4.73 30.53
N PRO A 165 -7.45 3.73 31.37
CA PRO A 165 -6.48 2.71 31.77
C PRO A 165 -5.99 1.92 30.54
N THR A 166 -4.70 1.60 30.52
CA THR A 166 -4.12 0.72 29.51
C THR A 166 -3.80 -0.64 30.13
N LEU A 167 -3.96 -1.69 29.33
CA LEU A 167 -3.57 -3.05 29.66
C LEU A 167 -2.44 -3.50 28.73
N THR A 168 -1.67 -4.48 29.16
CA THR A 168 -0.54 -5.03 28.39
C THR A 168 -0.75 -6.50 28.06
N HIS A 169 -0.33 -6.89 26.87
CA HIS A 169 -0.23 -8.27 26.42
C HIS A 169 1.12 -8.47 25.72
N HIS A 170 1.66 -9.68 25.73
CA HIS A 170 2.90 -9.98 25.01
C HIS A 170 2.56 -10.77 23.73
N LEU A 171 2.57 -10.08 22.60
CA LEU A 171 2.29 -10.64 21.28
C LEU A 171 3.53 -11.37 20.75
N ARG A 172 3.48 -12.71 20.74
CA ARG A 172 4.60 -13.52 20.24
C ARG A 172 4.67 -13.46 18.72
N ARG A 173 5.84 -13.78 18.18
CA ARG A 173 6.02 -13.94 16.73
C ARG A 173 5.07 -15.01 16.20
N GLY A 174 4.37 -14.67 15.12
CA GLY A 174 3.35 -15.49 14.48
C GLY A 174 1.94 -15.30 15.06
N GLU A 175 1.80 -14.78 16.28
CA GLU A 175 0.48 -14.45 16.85
C GLU A 175 -0.10 -13.21 16.16
N LEU A 176 -1.42 -13.15 16.13
CA LEU A 176 -2.20 -12.11 15.50
C LEU A 176 -3.15 -11.48 16.54
N VAL A 177 -3.28 -10.17 16.51
CA VAL A 177 -4.31 -9.42 17.24
C VAL A 177 -5.29 -8.77 16.26
N LEU A 178 -6.59 -8.83 16.58
CA LEU A 178 -7.70 -8.27 15.82
C LEU A 178 -8.38 -7.16 16.62
N LEU A 179 -8.47 -5.97 16.03
CA LEU A 179 -9.33 -4.89 16.48
C LEU A 179 -10.50 -4.80 15.51
N TYR A 180 -11.71 -4.63 16.02
CA TYR A 180 -12.91 -4.69 15.20
C TYR A 180 -14.03 -3.85 15.79
N SER A 181 -14.88 -3.26 14.94
CA SER A 181 -16.08 -2.55 15.38
C SER A 181 -17.22 -3.51 15.72
N ASP A 182 -18.20 -3.02 16.46
CA ASP A 182 -19.23 -3.89 17.01
C ASP A 182 -20.22 -4.44 15.96
N GLY A 183 -20.28 -3.88 14.75
CA GLY A 183 -21.05 -4.41 13.62
C GLY A 183 -20.68 -5.87 13.26
N LEU A 184 -19.45 -6.30 13.58
CA LEU A 184 -19.03 -7.70 13.39
C LEU A 184 -19.69 -8.67 14.38
N VAL A 185 -20.14 -8.17 15.53
CA VAL A 185 -20.77 -8.94 16.61
C VAL A 185 -22.27 -8.69 16.70
N LYS A 186 -22.73 -7.45 16.46
CA LYS A 186 -24.13 -7.02 16.51
C LYS A 186 -24.82 -7.26 15.16
N ARG A 187 -24.96 -8.53 14.79
CA ARG A 187 -25.55 -8.93 13.51
C ARG A 187 -27.06 -9.19 13.60
N PRO A 188 -27.80 -9.02 12.49
CA PRO A 188 -29.24 -9.29 12.46
C PRO A 188 -29.56 -10.73 12.88
N GLY A 189 -30.54 -10.89 13.79
CA GLY A 189 -30.95 -12.22 14.27
C GLY A 189 -29.94 -12.92 15.19
N ARG A 190 -28.98 -12.17 15.77
CA ARG A 190 -28.03 -12.67 16.78
C ARG A 190 -28.02 -11.79 18.01
N THR A 191 -27.88 -12.42 19.17
CA THR A 191 -27.50 -11.70 20.39
C THR A 191 -26.00 -11.36 20.34
N PRO A 192 -25.54 -10.32 21.06
CA PRO A 192 -24.12 -9.99 21.11
C PRO A 192 -23.22 -11.13 21.61
N ALA A 193 -23.73 -11.99 22.49
CA ALA A 193 -22.98 -13.14 23.00
C ALA A 193 -22.79 -14.23 21.92
N GLU A 194 -23.83 -14.53 21.15
CA GLU A 194 -23.76 -15.46 20.02
C GLU A 194 -22.84 -14.92 18.93
N GLY A 195 -22.98 -13.62 18.59
CA GLY A 195 -22.14 -12.98 17.60
C GLY A 195 -20.65 -13.01 17.96
N ALA A 196 -20.32 -12.83 19.24
CA ALA A 196 -18.95 -12.92 19.75
C ALA A 196 -18.41 -14.36 19.70
N ALA A 197 -19.22 -15.36 20.08
CA ALA A 197 -18.82 -16.76 19.98
C ALA A 197 -18.55 -17.17 18.53
N GLU A 198 -19.46 -16.84 17.60
CA GLU A 198 -19.30 -17.11 16.17
C GLU A 198 -18.07 -16.40 15.58
N LEU A 199 -17.79 -15.16 16.01
CA LEU A 199 -16.58 -14.46 15.59
C LEU A 199 -15.32 -15.20 16.05
N LEU A 200 -15.27 -15.65 17.30
CA LEU A 200 -14.12 -16.39 17.82
C LEU A 200 -13.88 -17.71 17.07
N GLU A 201 -14.95 -18.41 16.72
CA GLU A 201 -14.91 -19.61 15.87
C GLU A 201 -14.42 -19.29 14.46
N ALA A 202 -14.90 -18.21 13.85
CA ALA A 202 -14.47 -17.77 12.52
C ALA A 202 -12.98 -17.40 12.50
N VAL A 203 -12.49 -16.70 13.53
CA VAL A 203 -11.06 -16.38 13.71
C VAL A 203 -10.23 -17.66 13.81
N SER A 204 -10.66 -18.59 14.66
CA SER A 204 -9.97 -19.87 14.87
C SER A 204 -9.92 -20.70 13.57
N GLY A 205 -11.06 -20.84 12.89
CA GLY A 205 -11.19 -21.59 11.64
C GLY A 205 -10.36 -21.00 10.50
N SER A 206 -10.30 -19.67 10.39
CA SER A 206 -9.51 -18.97 9.36
C SER A 206 -8.00 -19.18 9.53
N VAL A 207 -7.52 -19.47 10.74
CA VAL A 207 -6.12 -19.81 10.99
C VAL A 207 -5.84 -21.30 10.77
N VAL A 208 -6.75 -22.20 11.18
CA VAL A 208 -6.57 -23.66 11.04
C VAL A 208 -6.70 -24.14 9.61
N GLY A 209 -7.56 -23.51 8.78
CA GLY A 209 -7.68 -23.83 7.35
C GLY A 209 -6.35 -23.74 6.56
N ARG A 210 -5.33 -23.10 7.15
CA ARG A 210 -3.93 -23.10 6.70
C ARG A 210 -3.29 -24.49 6.61
N LEU A 211 -3.72 -25.45 7.42
CA LEU A 211 -3.10 -26.79 7.50
C LEU A 211 -3.54 -27.72 6.36
N ASP A 212 -4.66 -27.43 5.71
CA ASP A 212 -5.24 -28.29 4.68
C ASP A 212 -4.68 -28.04 3.26
N GLY A 213 -3.75 -27.08 3.11
CA GLY A 213 -2.89 -26.95 1.93
C GLY A 213 -3.58 -26.55 0.61
N THR A 214 -4.85 -26.14 0.64
CA THR A 214 -5.66 -25.87 -0.57
C THR A 214 -5.58 -24.44 -1.09
N ASP A 215 -5.06 -23.47 -0.33
CA ASP A 215 -4.98 -22.07 -0.76
C ASP A 215 -3.55 -21.72 -1.19
N GLY A 216 -3.27 -21.95 -2.48
CA GLY A 216 -2.06 -21.49 -3.16
C GLY A 216 -2.02 -19.98 -3.42
N THR A 217 -2.57 -19.14 -2.53
CA THR A 217 -2.47 -17.68 -2.65
C THR A 217 -1.31 -17.17 -1.81
N ASP A 218 -0.44 -16.37 -2.42
CA ASP A 218 0.72 -15.73 -1.79
C ASP A 218 0.35 -14.79 -0.63
N ASP A 219 -0.93 -14.61 -0.29
CA ASP A 219 -1.44 -13.62 0.68
C ASP A 219 -0.80 -13.72 2.09
N GLN A 220 -0.69 -12.58 2.77
CA GLN A 220 -0.31 -12.55 4.19
C GLN A 220 -1.39 -13.23 5.06
N LEU A 221 -1.01 -13.84 6.19
CA LEU A 221 -1.97 -14.49 7.07
C LEU A 221 -2.99 -13.49 7.62
N ALA A 222 -2.55 -12.28 7.97
CA ALA A 222 -3.44 -11.21 8.43
C ALA A 222 -4.53 -10.90 7.40
N ASP A 223 -4.18 -10.91 6.10
CA ASP A 223 -5.11 -10.63 5.01
C ASP A 223 -6.10 -11.77 4.73
N ARG A 224 -5.61 -13.02 4.81
CA ARG A 224 -6.50 -14.19 4.71
C ARG A 224 -7.46 -14.29 5.88
N VAL A 225 -6.99 -14.07 7.09
CA VAL A 225 -7.82 -14.11 8.30
C VAL A 225 -8.88 -13.02 8.25
N SER A 226 -8.52 -11.78 7.89
CA SER A 226 -9.50 -10.69 7.79
C SER A 226 -10.55 -10.96 6.70
N ARG A 227 -10.14 -11.51 5.55
CA ARG A 227 -11.04 -11.95 4.48
C ARG A 227 -11.96 -13.09 4.92
N GLY A 228 -11.41 -14.16 5.50
CA GLY A 228 -12.17 -15.32 5.95
C GLY A 228 -13.21 -14.97 7.02
N ILE A 229 -12.84 -14.10 7.98
CA ILE A 229 -13.78 -13.57 8.97
C ILE A 229 -14.94 -12.87 8.29
N LEU A 230 -14.68 -11.94 7.37
CA LEU A 230 -15.74 -11.22 6.68
C LEU A 230 -16.62 -12.14 5.84
N GLU A 231 -16.04 -13.06 5.07
CA GLU A 231 -16.81 -14.01 4.25
C GLU A 231 -17.72 -14.89 5.11
N LEU A 232 -17.22 -15.47 6.20
CA LEU A 232 -17.99 -16.36 7.07
C LEU A 232 -19.09 -15.60 7.84
N VAL A 233 -18.74 -14.44 8.40
CA VAL A 233 -19.61 -13.70 9.32
C VAL A 233 -20.71 -12.93 8.58
N THR A 234 -20.44 -12.43 7.37
CA THR A 234 -21.39 -11.61 6.60
C THR A 234 -22.26 -12.42 5.64
N SER A 235 -21.80 -13.57 5.13
CA SER A 235 -22.59 -14.39 4.20
C SER A 235 -23.76 -15.14 4.87
N ALA A 236 -23.67 -15.42 6.18
CA ALA A 236 -24.67 -16.21 6.90
C ALA A 236 -25.86 -15.37 7.40
N THR A 237 -25.64 -14.12 7.81
CA THR A 237 -26.64 -13.30 8.52
C THR A 237 -26.86 -11.91 7.91
N GLY A 238 -26.04 -11.49 6.94
CA GLY A 238 -26.00 -10.09 6.50
C GLY A 238 -25.44 -9.14 7.58
N TYR A 239 -25.50 -7.84 7.31
CA TYR A 239 -25.04 -6.76 8.18
C TYR A 239 -25.94 -5.53 8.00
N ASP A 240 -26.25 -4.84 9.10
CA ASP A 240 -27.06 -3.61 9.14
C ASP A 240 -26.25 -2.38 9.57
N ASP A 241 -25.00 -2.59 9.98
CA ASP A 241 -24.08 -1.57 10.51
C ASP A 241 -22.72 -1.69 9.82
N ASP A 242 -21.91 -0.64 9.93
CA ASP A 242 -20.55 -0.64 9.39
C ASP A 242 -19.67 -1.68 10.09
N ILE A 243 -18.75 -2.26 9.33
CA ILE A 243 -17.79 -3.24 9.85
C ILE A 243 -16.39 -2.77 9.52
N THR A 244 -15.64 -2.46 10.56
CA THR A 244 -14.22 -2.15 10.51
C THR A 244 -13.44 -3.28 11.17
N LEU A 245 -12.40 -3.78 10.49
CA LEU A 245 -11.54 -4.85 10.98
C LEU A 245 -10.09 -4.53 10.67
N VAL A 246 -9.24 -4.54 11.70
CA VAL A 246 -7.78 -4.40 11.59
C VAL A 246 -7.11 -5.61 12.22
N ALA A 247 -6.27 -6.28 11.45
CA ALA A 247 -5.49 -7.44 11.85
C ALA A 247 -3.99 -7.09 11.86
N LEU A 248 -3.32 -7.35 12.98
CA LEU A 248 -1.88 -7.21 13.13
C LEU A 248 -1.26 -8.53 13.48
N ARG A 249 -0.30 -8.99 12.69
CA ARG A 249 0.48 -10.19 13.00
C ARG A 249 1.94 -9.86 13.16
N ARG A 250 2.53 -10.23 14.29
CA ARG A 250 3.95 -10.02 14.51
C ARG A 250 4.76 -11.04 13.69
N VAL A 251 5.71 -10.56 12.90
CA VAL A 251 6.56 -11.39 12.03
C VAL A 251 8.03 -11.04 12.20
N GLU A 252 8.91 -11.78 11.52
CA GLU A 252 10.31 -11.35 11.42
C GLU A 252 10.40 -10.09 10.56
N PRO A 253 11.13 -9.05 10.98
CA PRO A 253 11.47 -7.94 10.10
C PRO A 253 12.29 -8.46 8.91
N ILE A 254 12.02 -7.91 7.73
CA ILE A 254 12.80 -8.22 6.54
C ILE A 254 14.23 -7.71 6.71
N ALA A 255 15.23 -8.51 6.35
CA ALA A 255 16.62 -8.08 6.35
C ALA A 255 16.88 -7.07 5.23
N PRO A 256 17.81 -6.11 5.40
CA PRO A 256 18.24 -5.23 4.32
C PRO A 256 18.64 -5.99 3.06
N LEU A 257 18.26 -5.47 1.89
CA LEU A 257 18.79 -5.94 0.61
C LEU A 257 20.15 -5.30 0.38
N LEU A 258 21.16 -6.12 0.12
CA LEU A 258 22.51 -5.66 -0.24
C LEU A 258 22.90 -6.34 -1.56
N LEU A 259 23.12 -5.55 -2.60
CA LEU A 259 23.57 -6.03 -3.91
C LEU A 259 24.87 -5.34 -4.32
N GLU A 260 25.78 -6.12 -4.87
CA GLU A 260 26.94 -5.62 -5.61
C GLU A 260 26.79 -6.09 -7.06
N LEU A 261 26.65 -5.14 -7.97
CA LEU A 261 26.38 -5.38 -9.38
C LEU A 261 27.54 -4.84 -10.21
N PRO A 262 27.96 -5.54 -11.29
CA PRO A 262 28.88 -4.96 -12.25
C PRO A 262 28.24 -3.74 -12.92
N ALA A 263 29.00 -2.68 -13.18
CA ALA A 263 28.50 -1.46 -13.82
C ALA A 263 28.31 -1.64 -15.34
N ILE A 264 27.39 -2.51 -15.74
CA ILE A 264 27.07 -2.84 -17.14
C ILE A 264 25.58 -2.57 -17.44
N PRO A 265 25.16 -2.44 -18.72
CA PRO A 265 23.77 -2.12 -19.07
C PRO A 265 22.72 -3.08 -18.46
N ASP A 266 23.06 -4.36 -18.34
CA ASP A 266 22.17 -5.39 -17.78
C ASP A 266 21.96 -5.30 -16.26
N ALA A 267 22.80 -4.53 -15.54
CA ALA A 267 22.74 -4.40 -14.08
C ALA A 267 21.40 -3.85 -13.60
N ALA A 268 20.79 -2.94 -14.36
CA ALA A 268 19.48 -2.38 -14.03
C ALA A 268 18.39 -3.45 -14.02
N ARG A 269 18.44 -4.42 -14.94
CA ARG A 269 17.47 -5.53 -15.01
C ARG A 269 17.62 -6.46 -13.81
N ALA A 270 18.86 -6.80 -13.45
CA ALA A 270 19.16 -7.61 -12.27
C ALA A 270 18.69 -6.90 -10.99
N ALA A 271 19.04 -5.63 -10.81
CA ALA A 271 18.60 -4.83 -9.66
C ALA A 271 17.07 -4.81 -9.50
N ARG A 272 16.32 -4.62 -10.59
CA ARG A 272 14.84 -4.66 -10.57
C ARG A 272 14.30 -6.03 -10.16
N ALA A 273 14.88 -7.10 -10.69
CA ALA A 273 14.44 -8.46 -10.40
C ALA A 273 14.69 -8.83 -8.93
N ASP A 274 15.88 -8.55 -8.41
CA ASP A 274 16.27 -8.86 -7.03
C ASP A 274 15.50 -7.99 -6.03
N LEU A 275 15.31 -6.69 -6.33
CA LEU A 275 14.47 -5.81 -5.52
C LEU A 275 13.01 -6.26 -5.52
N GLY A 276 12.47 -6.66 -6.68
CA GLY A 276 11.11 -7.21 -6.76
C GLY A 276 10.95 -8.49 -5.94
N ALA A 277 11.94 -9.39 -5.98
CA ALA A 277 11.94 -10.60 -5.16
C ALA A 277 12.02 -10.28 -3.66
N TRP A 278 12.80 -9.25 -3.29
CA TRP A 278 12.90 -8.78 -1.91
C TRP A 278 11.61 -8.10 -1.42
N MET A 279 10.92 -7.33 -2.27
CA MET A 279 9.64 -6.68 -1.91
C MET A 279 8.43 -7.61 -1.98
N ALA A 280 8.48 -8.72 -2.72
CA ALA A 280 7.39 -9.69 -2.86
C ALA A 280 6.74 -10.11 -1.52
N PRO A 281 7.48 -10.53 -0.48
CA PRO A 281 6.89 -10.92 0.81
C PRO A 281 6.27 -9.76 1.60
N LEU A 282 6.53 -8.51 1.21
CA LEU A 282 5.91 -7.32 1.83
C LEU A 282 4.51 -7.02 1.28
N HIS A 283 4.17 -7.60 0.11
CA HIS A 283 2.98 -7.34 -0.73
C HIS A 283 2.53 -5.88 -0.70
N VAL A 284 3.48 -5.00 -1.03
CA VAL A 284 3.22 -3.59 -1.31
C VAL A 284 2.19 -3.45 -2.42
N SER A 285 1.59 -2.26 -2.53
CA SER A 285 0.69 -1.94 -3.63
C SER A 285 1.41 -2.10 -4.97
N VAL A 286 0.64 -2.48 -6.00
CA VAL A 286 1.18 -2.64 -7.36
C VAL A 286 1.85 -1.35 -7.84
N LEU A 287 1.27 -0.19 -7.50
CA LEU A 287 1.82 1.12 -7.86
C LEU A 287 3.15 1.39 -7.16
N ASP A 288 3.26 1.09 -5.86
CA ASP A 288 4.51 1.28 -5.11
C ASP A 288 5.62 0.34 -5.61
N ASP A 289 5.31 -0.94 -5.83
CA ASP A 289 6.25 -1.92 -6.40
C ASP A 289 6.81 -1.45 -7.74
N LEU A 290 5.93 -0.96 -8.62
CA LEU A 290 6.31 -0.44 -9.92
C LEU A 290 7.15 0.82 -9.83
N ALA A 291 6.70 1.81 -9.06
CA ALA A 291 7.35 3.09 -8.87
C ALA A 291 8.79 2.90 -8.36
N VAL A 292 8.98 2.08 -7.32
CA VAL A 292 10.28 1.82 -6.71
C VAL A 292 11.19 1.04 -7.68
N ARG A 293 10.69 -0.02 -8.32
CA ARG A 293 11.50 -0.79 -9.29
C ARG A 293 11.92 0.06 -10.47
N HIS A 294 11.06 0.95 -10.96
CA HIS A 294 11.43 1.92 -12.00
C HIS A 294 12.53 2.85 -11.52
N ALA A 295 12.33 3.50 -10.37
CA ALA A 295 13.29 4.46 -9.84
C ALA A 295 14.68 3.84 -9.66
N VAL A 296 14.75 2.64 -9.07
CA VAL A 296 15.99 1.90 -8.90
C VAL A 296 16.61 1.51 -10.25
N GLY A 297 15.80 1.04 -11.20
CA GLY A 297 16.26 0.70 -12.53
C GLY A 297 16.94 1.88 -13.22
N GLU A 298 16.35 3.07 -13.14
CA GLU A 298 16.91 4.31 -13.70
C GLU A 298 18.21 4.72 -12.99
N LEU A 299 18.27 4.65 -11.66
CA LEU A 299 19.47 5.01 -10.91
C LEU A 299 20.65 4.09 -11.19
N VAL A 300 20.41 2.78 -11.27
CA VAL A 300 21.45 1.79 -11.61
C VAL A 300 21.90 1.94 -13.06
N ALA A 301 20.97 2.17 -14.00
CA ALA A 301 21.33 2.43 -15.40
C ALA A 301 22.19 3.69 -15.53
N ASN A 302 21.82 4.78 -14.86
CA ASN A 302 22.61 6.01 -14.84
C ASN A 302 24.01 5.78 -14.27
N ALA A 303 24.12 5.02 -13.17
CA ALA A 303 25.42 4.67 -12.60
C ALA A 303 26.28 3.85 -13.59
N ALA A 304 25.71 2.84 -14.24
CA ALA A 304 26.44 2.02 -15.21
C ALA A 304 26.86 2.78 -16.48
N GLU A 305 26.01 3.68 -16.99
CA GLU A 305 26.26 4.38 -18.25
C GLU A 305 27.09 5.67 -18.11
N HIS A 306 26.94 6.38 -16.99
CA HIS A 306 27.48 7.73 -16.84
C HIS A 306 28.66 7.83 -15.88
N ALA A 307 28.86 6.88 -14.96
CA ALA A 307 29.91 6.97 -13.97
C ALA A 307 31.31 6.63 -14.50
N TYR A 308 31.40 5.84 -15.59
CA TYR A 308 32.66 5.26 -16.10
C TYR A 308 32.91 5.61 -17.59
N GLU A 309 34.18 5.76 -18.00
CA GLU A 309 34.56 6.02 -19.42
C GLU A 309 34.33 4.82 -20.32
N GLN A 310 34.75 3.65 -19.84
CA GLN A 310 34.54 2.34 -20.46
C GLN A 310 34.01 1.41 -19.37
N PRO A 311 32.68 1.20 -19.27
CA PRO A 311 32.11 0.34 -18.24
C PRO A 311 32.69 -1.06 -18.36
N GLY A 312 33.46 -1.49 -17.36
CA GLY A 312 34.09 -2.80 -17.31
C GLY A 312 33.56 -3.63 -16.14
N VAL A 313 33.78 -4.95 -16.17
CA VAL A 313 33.36 -5.89 -15.11
C VAL A 313 34.04 -5.60 -13.74
N GLN A 314 35.06 -4.75 -13.72
CA GLN A 314 35.76 -4.34 -12.50
C GLN A 314 35.11 -3.14 -11.79
N ASP A 315 34.23 -2.41 -12.49
CA ASP A 315 33.48 -1.29 -11.93
C ASP A 315 32.21 -1.80 -11.26
N GLN A 316 31.87 -1.28 -10.08
CA GLN A 316 30.74 -1.77 -9.29
C GLN A 316 29.68 -0.69 -9.06
N VAL A 317 28.44 -1.15 -8.99
CA VAL A 317 27.29 -0.41 -8.47
C VAL A 317 26.79 -1.17 -7.24
N ARG A 318 26.76 -0.51 -6.10
CA ARG A 318 26.27 -1.07 -4.84
C ARG A 318 24.86 -0.54 -4.58
N LEU A 319 23.93 -1.46 -4.32
CA LEU A 319 22.56 -1.13 -3.95
C LEU A 319 22.29 -1.60 -2.53
N THR A 320 21.72 -0.73 -1.70
CA THR A 320 21.20 -1.06 -0.38
C THR A 320 19.74 -0.64 -0.29
N ALA A 321 18.84 -1.55 0.09
CA ALA A 321 17.45 -1.22 0.38
C ALA A 321 17.09 -1.60 1.82
N VAL A 322 16.52 -0.65 2.56
CA VAL A 322 16.13 -0.82 3.96
C VAL A 322 14.71 -0.31 4.13
N LEU A 323 13.84 -1.14 4.73
CA LEU A 323 12.54 -0.69 5.20
C LEU A 323 12.68 -0.10 6.60
N GLU A 324 12.49 1.20 6.71
CA GLU A 324 12.58 1.92 7.98
C GLU A 324 11.36 1.64 8.88
N PRO A 325 11.47 1.86 10.20
CA PRO A 325 10.36 1.59 11.13
C PRO A 325 9.09 2.42 10.84
N THR A 326 9.24 3.58 10.20
CA THR A 326 8.15 4.46 9.77
C THR A 326 7.41 3.95 8.52
N GLY A 327 7.86 2.85 7.92
CA GLY A 327 7.34 2.28 6.68
C GLY A 327 7.88 2.91 5.39
N VAL A 328 8.86 3.82 5.52
CA VAL A 328 9.59 4.38 4.39
C VAL A 328 10.64 3.39 3.91
N LEU A 329 10.59 3.05 2.63
CA LEU A 329 11.67 2.35 1.96
C LEU A 329 12.76 3.36 1.58
N ALA A 330 13.95 3.18 2.15
CA ALA A 330 15.14 3.91 1.74
C ALA A 330 15.98 3.01 0.83
N VAL A 331 16.16 3.42 -0.43
CA VAL A 331 17.07 2.74 -1.36
C VAL A 331 18.22 3.66 -1.69
N GLN A 332 19.42 3.10 -1.61
CA GLN A 332 20.66 3.78 -1.91
C GLN A 332 21.41 3.06 -3.02
N VAL A 333 21.78 3.79 -4.05
CA VAL A 333 22.60 3.34 -5.17
C VAL A 333 23.90 4.13 -5.15
N VAL A 334 25.03 3.41 -5.05
CA VAL A 334 26.37 3.99 -4.95
C VAL A 334 27.26 3.43 -6.04
N ASP A 335 27.94 4.31 -6.76
CA ASP A 335 29.03 3.98 -7.67
C ASP A 335 30.33 4.65 -7.22
N ASP A 336 31.46 4.13 -7.71
CA ASP A 336 32.80 4.67 -7.45
C ASP A 336 33.28 5.60 -8.58
N GLY A 337 32.42 5.88 -9.56
CA GLY A 337 32.73 6.68 -10.73
C GLY A 337 32.38 8.16 -10.56
N ARG A 338 32.57 8.92 -11.64
CA ARG A 338 32.11 10.32 -11.71
C ARG A 338 31.10 10.43 -12.82
N TRP A 339 29.87 10.79 -12.49
CA TRP A 339 28.83 11.01 -13.48
C TRP A 339 29.26 12.15 -14.40
N ARG A 340 29.61 11.82 -15.64
CA ARG A 340 30.08 12.78 -16.64
C ARG A 340 28.91 13.30 -17.47
N ASP A 341 28.89 14.60 -17.68
CA ASP A 341 28.04 15.21 -18.70
C ASP A 341 28.61 14.90 -20.09
N ARG A 342 28.14 13.83 -20.75
CA ARG A 342 28.52 13.54 -22.14
C ARG A 342 27.85 14.55 -23.12
N PRO A 343 28.47 14.85 -24.29
CA PRO A 343 27.94 15.80 -25.27
C PRO A 343 26.60 15.35 -25.88
N ASP A 344 25.76 16.32 -26.22
CA ASP A 344 24.32 16.21 -26.54
C ASP A 344 23.94 15.25 -27.68
N ILE A 345 23.06 14.29 -27.39
CA ILE A 345 22.11 13.76 -28.37
C ILE A 345 20.74 14.40 -28.05
N PRO A 346 20.14 15.20 -28.95
CA PRO A 346 18.82 15.79 -28.73
C PRO A 346 17.78 14.71 -28.45
N GLY A 347 17.09 14.78 -27.30
CA GLY A 347 16.00 13.88 -26.92
C GLY A 347 16.19 13.16 -25.59
N ASN A 348 17.43 12.86 -25.18
CA ASN A 348 17.70 11.86 -24.13
C ASN A 348 17.97 12.40 -22.71
N ARG A 349 17.96 13.73 -22.49
CA ARG A 349 18.36 14.30 -21.19
C ARG A 349 17.22 14.44 -20.18
N GLY A 350 17.55 14.16 -18.91
CA GLY A 350 16.84 14.63 -17.72
C GLY A 350 15.57 13.89 -17.31
N ARG A 351 15.04 13.03 -18.19
CA ARG A 351 13.79 12.31 -17.91
C ARG A 351 13.93 11.23 -16.85
N GLY A 352 15.02 10.45 -16.82
CA GLY A 352 15.21 9.42 -15.79
C GLY A 352 15.14 9.97 -14.37
N LEU A 353 15.94 11.01 -14.06
CA LEU A 353 15.88 11.67 -12.74
C LEU A 353 14.59 12.45 -12.51
N ALA A 354 13.96 13.01 -13.55
CA ALA A 354 12.65 13.66 -13.42
C ALA A 354 11.52 12.64 -13.14
N LEU A 355 11.58 11.46 -13.75
CA LEU A 355 10.70 10.33 -13.49
C LEU A 355 10.87 9.83 -12.06
N VAL A 356 12.12 9.63 -11.60
CA VAL A 356 12.42 9.25 -10.21
C VAL A 356 11.85 10.28 -9.24
N ARG A 357 12.07 11.58 -9.48
CA ARG A 357 11.49 12.67 -8.66
C ARG A 357 9.97 12.76 -8.72
N GLY A 358 9.36 12.26 -9.79
CA GLY A 358 7.91 12.24 -9.94
C GLY A 358 7.26 11.05 -9.23
N PHE A 359 7.99 9.95 -9.04
CA PHE A 359 7.47 8.74 -8.38
C PHE A 359 7.81 8.65 -6.90
N MET A 360 8.98 9.13 -6.49
CA MET A 360 9.49 8.98 -5.12
C MET A 360 9.18 10.22 -4.27
N ASP A 361 8.94 10.02 -2.98
CA ASP A 361 8.72 11.10 -2.02
C ASP A 361 9.96 12.00 -1.86
N ASP A 362 11.15 11.41 -1.92
CA ASP A 362 12.43 12.14 -1.91
C ASP A 362 13.47 11.49 -2.84
N LEU A 363 14.32 12.35 -3.41
CA LEU A 363 15.55 11.96 -4.11
C LEU A 363 16.68 12.92 -3.72
N THR A 364 17.69 12.37 -3.05
CA THR A 364 18.94 13.06 -2.73
C THR A 364 20.09 12.52 -3.57
N LEU A 365 20.88 13.41 -4.17
CA LEU A 365 22.07 13.07 -4.96
C LEU A 365 23.31 13.72 -4.36
N GLU A 366 24.23 12.90 -3.88
CA GLU A 366 25.54 13.32 -3.39
C GLU A 366 26.61 12.93 -4.41
N ARG A 367 27.27 13.92 -5.01
CA ARG A 367 28.32 13.72 -5.99
C ARG A 367 29.66 14.10 -5.38
N GLY A 368 30.59 13.17 -5.37
CA GLY A 368 31.93 13.34 -4.82
C GLY A 368 33.02 13.11 -5.86
N GLU A 369 34.26 13.32 -5.41
CA GLU A 369 35.45 13.09 -6.23
C GLU A 369 35.68 11.60 -6.55
N PHE A 370 35.09 10.70 -5.76
CA PHE A 370 35.32 9.25 -5.81
C PHE A 370 34.03 8.43 -5.93
N GLY A 371 32.93 9.03 -6.40
CA GLY A 371 31.66 8.32 -6.49
C GLY A 371 30.44 9.23 -6.52
N THR A 372 29.31 8.63 -6.92
CA THR A 372 27.98 9.21 -6.76
C THR A 372 27.14 8.33 -5.86
N ARG A 373 26.37 8.95 -4.96
CA ARG A 373 25.41 8.31 -4.07
C ARG A 373 24.04 8.90 -4.35
N ALA A 374 23.14 8.08 -4.87
CA ALA A 374 21.73 8.42 -5.03
C ALA A 374 20.92 7.72 -3.95
N THR A 375 20.11 8.49 -3.22
CA THR A 375 19.22 7.96 -2.18
C THR A 375 17.79 8.34 -2.54
N ILE A 376 16.90 7.36 -2.66
CA ILE A 376 15.46 7.56 -2.81
C ILE A 376 14.75 7.10 -1.56
N ARG A 377 13.65 7.79 -1.24
CA ARG A 377 12.77 7.44 -0.12
C ARG A 377 11.34 7.40 -0.62
N HIS A 378 10.60 6.35 -0.25
CA HIS A 378 9.21 6.17 -0.65
C HIS A 378 8.42 5.47 0.44
N LEU A 379 7.30 6.04 0.89
CA LEU A 379 6.39 5.39 1.82
C LEU A 379 5.71 4.20 1.14
N LEU A 380 5.99 2.99 1.62
CA LEU A 380 5.35 1.79 1.09
C LEU A 380 3.95 1.62 1.68
N THR A 381 2.97 1.40 0.82
CA THR A 381 1.59 1.19 1.25
C THR A 381 1.03 -0.12 0.73
N ARG A 382 -0.03 -0.58 1.37
CA ARG A 382 -0.95 -1.62 0.89
C ARG A 382 -2.33 -1.01 0.70
N PRO A 383 -3.13 -1.49 -0.25
CA PRO A 383 -4.51 -1.04 -0.36
C PRO A 383 -5.28 -1.41 0.92
N ALA A 384 -5.96 -0.42 1.51
CA ALA A 384 -7.06 -0.70 2.41
C ALA A 384 -8.23 -1.24 1.57
N VAL A 385 -8.81 -2.36 1.96
CA VAL A 385 -9.90 -2.98 1.19
C VAL A 385 -11.22 -2.45 1.72
N ILE A 386 -11.79 -1.50 0.98
CA ILE A 386 -13.10 -0.91 1.23
C ILE A 386 -14.09 -1.66 0.34
N LEU A 387 -15.01 -2.40 0.95
CA LEU A 387 -16.03 -3.18 0.27
C LEU A 387 -17.39 -2.49 0.39
N ARG A 388 -18.12 -2.50 -0.72
CA ARG A 388 -19.49 -1.99 -0.84
C ARG A 388 -20.36 -3.15 -1.28
N GLY A 389 -21.19 -3.69 -0.39
CA GLY A 389 -21.86 -4.96 -0.66
C GLY A 389 -20.89 -6.16 -0.72
N VAL A 390 -21.42 -7.38 -0.75
CA VAL A 390 -20.61 -8.61 -0.82
C VAL A 390 -19.97 -8.73 -2.22
N PRO A 391 -18.63 -8.72 -2.36
CA PRO A 391 -17.99 -8.86 -3.66
C PRO A 391 -18.09 -10.32 -4.16
N SER A 392 -18.75 -10.51 -5.30
CA SER A 392 -18.74 -11.76 -6.06
C SER A 392 -17.75 -11.64 -7.22
N GLY A 393 -16.49 -12.05 -7.01
CA GLY A 393 -15.52 -12.11 -8.11
C GLY A 393 -14.14 -12.62 -7.70
N ARG A 394 -13.75 -13.78 -8.22
CA ARG A 394 -12.37 -14.29 -8.18
C ARG A 394 -11.50 -13.46 -9.12
N LEU A 395 -10.42 -12.89 -8.61
CA LEU A 395 -9.34 -12.33 -9.43
C LEU A 395 -8.62 -13.48 -10.16
N GLY A 396 -8.48 -13.35 -11.48
CA GLY A 396 -7.87 -14.35 -12.36
C GLY A 396 -6.35 -14.43 -12.23
N PRO A 397 -5.72 -15.51 -12.74
CA PRO A 397 -4.30 -15.77 -12.53
C PRO A 397 -3.41 -14.83 -13.34
N VAL A 398 -2.26 -14.51 -12.73
CA VAL A 398 -1.15 -13.74 -13.31
C VAL A 398 -0.49 -14.54 -14.45
N VAL A 399 -0.42 -13.97 -15.66
CA VAL A 399 0.11 -14.65 -16.86
C VAL A 399 1.53 -14.15 -17.22
N ALA A 400 2.47 -15.11 -17.30
CA ALA A 400 3.77 -15.18 -17.99
C ALA A 400 4.79 -14.00 -17.98
N ARG A 401 6.06 -14.33 -17.63
CA ARG A 401 7.24 -13.43 -17.59
C ARG A 401 7.92 -13.29 -18.96
N GLY A 402 8.23 -12.06 -19.38
CA GLY A 402 9.03 -11.71 -20.58
C GLY A 402 8.51 -10.50 -21.35
N PHE A 403 9.39 -9.75 -22.03
CA PHE A 403 9.01 -8.74 -23.03
C PHE A 403 8.60 -9.44 -24.34
N ARG A 404 7.45 -9.07 -24.90
CA ARG A 404 6.95 -9.57 -26.18
C ARG A 404 6.22 -8.48 -26.94
N LEU A 405 6.35 -8.53 -28.25
CA LEU A 405 5.63 -7.67 -29.18
C LEU A 405 4.69 -8.52 -30.03
N GLU A 406 3.40 -8.19 -29.98
CA GLU A 406 2.39 -8.76 -30.85
C GLU A 406 2.04 -7.72 -31.91
N VAL A 407 2.26 -8.06 -33.18
CA VAL A 407 2.01 -7.16 -34.31
C VAL A 407 0.78 -7.63 -35.06
N ASP A 408 -0.27 -6.82 -35.06
CA ASP A 408 -1.48 -7.04 -35.84
C ASP A 408 -1.75 -5.83 -36.75
N GLY A 409 -1.32 -5.95 -38.01
CA GLY A 409 -1.51 -4.91 -39.02
C GLY A 409 -0.80 -3.59 -38.68
N HIS A 410 -1.52 -2.65 -38.06
CA HIS A 410 -1.02 -1.33 -37.65
C HIS A 410 -1.00 -1.14 -36.14
N ARG A 411 -1.37 -2.19 -35.40
CA ARG A 411 -1.34 -2.20 -33.95
C ARG A 411 -0.14 -3.02 -33.48
N LEU A 412 0.67 -2.43 -32.60
CA LEU A 412 1.71 -3.12 -31.85
C LEU A 412 1.28 -3.22 -30.40
N ALA A 413 0.94 -4.41 -29.93
CA ALA A 413 0.69 -4.65 -28.51
C ALA A 413 2.00 -5.01 -27.81
N VAL A 414 2.33 -4.22 -26.78
CA VAL A 414 3.54 -4.36 -25.98
C VAL A 414 3.15 -5.06 -24.68
N VAL A 415 3.74 -6.23 -24.44
CA VAL A 415 3.49 -7.02 -23.24
C VAL A 415 4.80 -7.23 -22.50
N GLY A 416 4.84 -6.85 -21.22
CA GLY A 416 6.01 -7.03 -20.36
C GLY A 416 6.76 -5.74 -20.05
N ASP A 417 8.07 -5.86 -19.81
CA ASP A 417 8.90 -4.75 -19.34
C ASP A 417 9.54 -4.02 -20.53
N LEU A 418 9.20 -2.76 -20.75
CA LEU A 418 9.81 -1.87 -21.74
C LEU A 418 11.02 -1.15 -21.12
N ASP A 419 12.06 -1.94 -20.85
CA ASP A 419 13.40 -1.49 -20.45
C ASP A 419 14.32 -1.26 -21.67
N GLN A 420 15.64 -1.13 -21.50
CA GLN A 420 16.56 -0.85 -22.61
C GLN A 420 16.47 -1.90 -23.73
N GLU A 421 16.40 -3.18 -23.39
CA GLU A 421 16.34 -4.27 -24.37
C GLU A 421 14.97 -4.32 -25.06
N GLY A 422 13.89 -4.19 -24.28
CA GLY A 422 12.54 -4.07 -24.83
C GLY A 422 12.37 -2.81 -25.70
N ALA A 423 13.04 -1.71 -25.35
CA ALA A 423 13.06 -0.46 -26.10
C ALA A 423 13.78 -0.65 -27.45
N ASP A 424 14.92 -1.34 -27.49
CA ASP A 424 15.63 -1.65 -28.74
C ASP A 424 14.82 -2.58 -29.65
N GLU A 425 14.10 -3.55 -29.09
CA GLU A 425 13.18 -4.39 -29.84
C GLU A 425 11.97 -3.60 -30.38
N LEU A 426 11.34 -2.79 -29.54
CA LEU A 426 10.22 -1.93 -29.93
C LEU A 426 10.65 -0.92 -31.00
N ARG A 427 11.82 -0.31 -30.88
CA ARG A 427 12.37 0.64 -31.87
C ARG A 427 12.51 -0.03 -33.22
N ARG A 428 13.08 -1.25 -33.26
CA ARG A 428 13.19 -2.04 -34.50
C ARG A 428 11.81 -2.37 -35.07
N ALA A 429 10.85 -2.78 -34.24
CA ALA A 429 9.49 -3.08 -34.67
C ALA A 429 8.75 -1.85 -35.21
N LEU A 430 8.91 -0.69 -34.59
CA LEU A 430 8.30 0.57 -35.04
C LEU A 430 8.85 1.02 -36.40
N ILE A 431 10.17 0.89 -36.61
CA ILE A 431 10.80 1.19 -37.92
C ILE A 431 10.25 0.24 -39.00
N LEU A 432 10.15 -1.05 -38.71
CA LEU A 432 9.66 -2.06 -39.66
C LEU A 432 8.16 -1.87 -39.98
N SER A 433 7.33 -1.63 -38.96
CA SER A 433 5.88 -1.52 -39.10
C SER A 433 5.42 -0.19 -39.69
N SER A 434 6.16 0.89 -39.44
CA SER A 434 5.82 2.23 -39.99
C SER A 434 6.17 2.39 -41.47
N ARG A 435 6.91 1.43 -42.07
CA ARG A 435 7.53 1.54 -43.40
C ARG A 435 8.26 2.88 -43.56
N GLY A 436 9.09 3.24 -42.60
CA GLY A 436 9.84 4.50 -42.59
C GLY A 436 8.96 5.74 -42.40
N GLY A 437 7.98 5.69 -41.49
CA GLY A 437 7.16 6.86 -41.11
C GLY A 437 5.98 7.19 -42.03
N THR A 438 5.69 6.35 -43.03
CA THR A 438 4.64 6.61 -44.04
C THR A 438 3.26 6.08 -43.66
N ARG A 439 3.14 5.37 -42.53
CA ARG A 439 1.90 4.73 -42.08
C ARG A 439 1.64 4.99 -40.61
N ALA A 440 0.41 5.37 -40.29
CA ALA A 440 -0.02 5.56 -38.91
C ALA A 440 0.01 4.23 -38.13
N LEU A 441 0.48 4.27 -36.90
CA LEU A 441 0.58 3.12 -36.00
C LEU A 441 -0.16 3.38 -34.70
N GLU A 442 -0.70 2.33 -34.11
CA GLU A 442 -1.26 2.30 -32.77
C GLU A 442 -0.36 1.40 -31.90
N VAL A 443 0.15 1.93 -30.80
CA VAL A 443 0.95 1.17 -29.84
C VAL A 443 0.12 0.97 -28.59
N ASP A 444 -0.26 -0.27 -28.35
CA ASP A 444 -1.04 -0.68 -27.19
C ASP A 444 -0.10 -1.05 -26.03
N LEU A 445 -0.13 -0.23 -24.99
CA LEU A 445 0.69 -0.35 -23.80
C LEU A 445 -0.07 -0.98 -22.63
N SER A 446 -1.26 -1.54 -22.87
CA SER A 446 -2.08 -2.19 -21.82
C SER A 446 -1.36 -3.34 -21.12
N GLY A 447 -0.48 -4.04 -21.85
CA GLY A 447 0.33 -5.14 -21.31
C GLY A 447 1.66 -4.72 -20.71
N VAL A 448 1.99 -3.41 -20.70
CA VAL A 448 3.26 -2.91 -20.21
C VAL A 448 3.26 -2.93 -18.69
N ARG A 449 4.17 -3.74 -18.14
CA ARG A 449 4.43 -3.83 -16.70
C ARG A 449 5.39 -2.76 -16.26
N VAL A 450 6.42 -2.46 -17.06
CA VAL A 450 7.44 -1.45 -16.73
C VAL A 450 7.67 -0.56 -17.94
N LEU A 451 7.66 0.76 -17.75
CA LEU A 451 7.95 1.77 -18.77
C LEU A 451 9.10 2.67 -18.28
N THR A 452 10.32 2.32 -18.70
CA THR A 452 11.55 3.05 -18.36
C THR A 452 11.74 4.31 -19.22
N SER A 453 12.71 5.15 -18.89
CA SER A 453 13.07 6.31 -19.71
C SER A 453 13.44 5.93 -21.15
N ALA A 454 14.10 4.80 -21.35
CA ALA A 454 14.43 4.25 -22.66
C ALA A 454 13.17 3.89 -23.48
N GLY A 455 12.20 3.23 -22.83
CA GLY A 455 10.91 2.91 -23.42
C GLY A 455 10.13 4.17 -23.79
N VAL A 456 10.05 5.16 -22.89
CA VAL A 456 9.45 6.48 -23.16
C VAL A 456 10.13 7.16 -24.35
N GLN A 457 11.46 7.10 -24.43
CA GLN A 457 12.22 7.72 -25.51
C GLN A 457 11.89 7.09 -26.86
N VAL A 458 11.81 5.76 -26.94
CA VAL A 458 11.42 5.07 -28.17
C VAL A 458 10.02 5.48 -28.63
N LEU A 459 9.07 5.60 -27.70
CA LEU A 459 7.71 6.05 -28.03
C LEU A 459 7.69 7.50 -28.53
N LEU A 460 8.50 8.37 -27.94
CA LEU A 460 8.62 9.78 -28.34
C LEU A 460 9.30 9.95 -29.69
N ASP A 461 10.41 9.23 -29.93
CA ASP A 461 11.11 9.23 -31.22
C ASP A 461 10.14 8.79 -32.33
N ALA A 462 9.41 7.71 -32.09
CA ALA A 462 8.45 7.18 -33.06
C ALA A 462 7.30 8.17 -33.36
N ARG A 463 6.87 8.96 -32.37
CA ARG A 463 5.88 10.02 -32.55
C ARG A 463 6.44 11.27 -33.22
N ALA A 464 7.73 11.56 -33.06
CA ALA A 464 8.38 12.64 -33.76
C ALA A 464 8.60 12.31 -35.25
N GLU A 465 8.79 11.02 -35.56
CA GLU A 465 9.08 10.52 -36.91
C GLU A 465 7.83 10.11 -37.71
N GLY A 466 6.65 9.97 -37.08
CA GLY A 466 5.41 9.58 -37.76
C GLY A 466 4.13 9.69 -36.91
N GLU A 467 2.98 9.36 -37.50
CA GLU A 467 1.69 9.32 -36.79
C GLU A 467 1.58 8.07 -35.90
N VAL A 468 2.03 8.17 -34.65
CA VAL A 468 1.90 7.10 -33.66
C VAL A 468 0.92 7.49 -32.56
N ARG A 469 -0.12 6.66 -32.35
CA ARG A 469 -1.08 6.75 -31.24
C ARG A 469 -0.68 5.77 -30.14
N LEU A 470 -0.77 6.20 -28.90
CA LEU A 470 -0.45 5.38 -27.73
C LEU A 470 -1.74 5.07 -26.98
N LEU A 471 -2.03 3.80 -26.73
CA LEU A 471 -3.13 3.37 -25.87
C LEU A 471 -2.58 2.96 -24.50
N ALA A 472 -3.09 3.57 -23.44
CA ALA A 472 -2.70 3.28 -22.07
C ALA A 472 -3.93 3.32 -21.14
N PRO A 473 -4.45 2.15 -20.71
CA PRO A 473 -5.66 2.08 -19.90
C PRO A 473 -5.54 2.84 -18.58
N ALA A 474 -6.68 3.34 -18.09
CA ALA A 474 -6.76 3.95 -16.76
C ALA A 474 -6.28 2.99 -15.66
N GLY A 475 -5.40 3.47 -14.78
CA GLY A 475 -4.71 2.71 -13.73
C GLY A 475 -3.51 1.89 -14.19
N SER A 476 -3.16 1.89 -15.49
CA SER A 476 -2.01 1.12 -16.00
C SER A 476 -0.66 1.77 -15.68
N PRO A 477 0.43 0.98 -15.59
CA PRO A 477 1.78 1.53 -15.39
C PRO A 477 2.19 2.50 -16.50
N ALA A 478 1.78 2.19 -17.74
CA ALA A 478 2.03 3.04 -18.89
C ALA A 478 1.31 4.39 -18.79
N GLN A 479 0.04 4.41 -18.38
CA GLN A 479 -0.72 5.65 -18.21
C GLN A 479 -0.01 6.58 -17.23
N HIS A 480 0.36 6.05 -16.05
CA HIS A 480 0.97 6.84 -14.98
C HIS A 480 2.30 7.47 -15.43
N VAL A 481 3.14 6.71 -16.13
CA VAL A 481 4.42 7.20 -16.66
C VAL A 481 4.18 8.24 -17.77
N LEU A 482 3.25 8.00 -18.69
CA LEU A 482 2.96 8.92 -19.81
C LEU A 482 2.36 10.26 -19.33
N GLU A 483 1.50 10.23 -18.31
CA GLU A 483 1.01 11.44 -17.65
C GLU A 483 2.15 12.25 -17.04
N LEU A 484 3.05 11.58 -16.32
CA LEU A 484 4.17 12.22 -15.64
C LEU A 484 5.12 12.91 -16.63
N VAL A 485 5.39 12.28 -17.78
CA VAL A 485 6.23 12.87 -18.84
C VAL A 485 5.46 13.72 -19.85
N GLN A 486 4.17 13.96 -19.60
CA GLN A 486 3.28 14.76 -20.45
C GLN A 486 3.22 14.29 -21.91
N VAL A 487 3.25 12.97 -22.12
CA VAL A 487 3.12 12.36 -23.44
C VAL A 487 1.65 12.03 -23.68
N PRO A 488 1.01 12.61 -24.73
CA PRO A 488 -0.41 12.34 -24.99
C PRO A 488 -0.70 10.86 -25.27
N TYR A 489 -1.80 10.33 -24.76
CA TYR A 489 -2.24 8.95 -24.99
C TYR A 489 -3.77 8.90 -25.05
N GLU A 490 -4.32 7.79 -25.53
CA GLU A 490 -5.74 7.45 -25.53
C GLU A 490 -6.00 6.38 -24.44
N ALA A 491 -7.05 6.56 -23.65
CA ALA A 491 -7.37 5.73 -22.49
C ALA A 491 -8.26 4.53 -22.82
#